data_AF-A0A382F1I6-F1
#
_entry.id   AF-A0A382F1I6-F1
#
_cell.length_a   1.000
_cell.length_b   1.000
_cell.length_c   1.000
_cell.angle_alpha   90.00
_cell.angle_beta   90.00
_cell.angle_gamma   90.00
#
_symmetry.space_group_name_H-M   'P 1'
#
loop_
_entity.id
_entity.type
_entity.pdbx_description
1 polymer ?
#
loop_
_entity_poly.entity_id
_entity_poly.type
_entity_poly.pdbx_seq_one_letter_code
_entity_poly.pdbx_strand_id
1 'polypeptide(L)'
;MIRIHPPHVARKKIPMDLTPDRSLLSFEGVGATDIGLGFALAEIIANSLDWTLLTKDEARNLSEDASMHAEAQETLSRLEDEYGSLANLISEEQQTIEITVAKDKITVVDRGVGMNSQELQTGWQLRAASYKVRAPLRQRKGQFGMGLKTSSLSLGDVIEIHTR
;
A
#
# COMPACT_ATOMS: atom_id res chain seq x y z
N MET A 1 -26.94 2.24 -42.00
CA MET A 1 -26.76 3.16 -40.85
C MET A 1 -25.27 3.20 -40.54
N ILE A 2 -24.60 4.33 -40.77
CA ILE A 2 -23.14 4.48 -40.58
C ILE A 2 -22.93 5.23 -39.25
N ARG A 3 -22.14 4.67 -38.32
CA ARG A 3 -21.72 5.35 -37.08
C ARG A 3 -20.25 5.74 -37.18
N ILE A 4 -19.99 7.04 -37.20
CA ILE A 4 -18.66 7.65 -37.08
C ILE A 4 -18.46 7.99 -35.59
N HIS A 5 -17.40 7.47 -34.97
CA HIS A 5 -17.03 7.80 -33.58
C HIS A 5 -16.01 8.96 -33.56
N PRO A 6 -16.05 9.84 -32.56
CA PRO A 6 -15.20 11.03 -32.53
C PRO A 6 -13.72 10.71 -32.28
N PRO A 7 -12.78 11.57 -32.71
CA PRO A 7 -11.35 11.34 -32.51
C PRO A 7 -10.95 11.60 -31.06
N HIS A 8 -10.34 10.62 -30.40
CA HIS A 8 -9.77 10.76 -29.06
C HIS A 8 -8.39 11.45 -29.14
N VAL A 9 -8.26 12.66 -28.60
CA VAL A 9 -6.97 13.36 -28.44
C VAL A 9 -6.67 13.63 -26.96
N ALA A 10 -5.38 13.63 -26.65
CA ALA A 10 -4.71 13.28 -25.40
C ALA A 10 -5.13 14.04 -24.11
N ARG A 11 -5.13 13.30 -22.98
CA ARG A 11 -5.27 13.87 -21.63
C ARG A 11 -3.97 14.56 -21.20
N LYS A 12 -4.07 15.81 -20.74
CA LYS A 12 -2.96 16.63 -20.22
C LYS A 12 -2.83 16.46 -18.70
N LYS A 13 -1.65 16.06 -18.21
CA LYS A 13 -1.30 16.08 -16.77
C LYS A 13 -0.75 17.46 -16.39
N ILE A 14 -1.23 18.02 -15.29
CA ILE A 14 -0.84 19.34 -14.76
C ILE A 14 -0.56 19.18 -13.25
N PRO A 15 0.49 19.83 -12.71
CA PRO A 15 1.10 19.49 -11.42
C PRO A 15 0.20 19.78 -10.22
N MET A 16 0.37 18.96 -9.19
CA MET A 16 -0.26 19.10 -7.87
C MET A 16 0.83 19.48 -6.86
N ASP A 17 0.52 20.46 -6.01
CA ASP A 17 1.31 20.78 -4.81
C ASP A 17 0.92 19.81 -3.68
N LEU A 18 1.90 19.14 -3.10
CA LEU A 18 1.74 18.15 -2.03
C LEU A 18 2.31 18.64 -0.69
N THR A 19 2.61 19.93 -0.58
CA THR A 19 3.14 20.51 0.66
C THR A 19 2.05 20.46 1.75
N PRO A 20 2.27 19.77 2.89
CA PRO A 20 1.29 19.74 3.98
C PRO A 20 1.18 21.13 4.60
N ASP A 21 -0.05 21.56 4.87
CA ASP A 21 -0.32 22.87 5.45
C ASP A 21 0.32 22.98 6.85
N ARG A 22 0.85 24.16 7.20
CA ARG A 22 1.47 24.39 8.53
C ARG A 22 0.47 24.26 9.69
N SER A 23 -0.84 24.30 9.41
CA SER A 23 -1.91 23.96 10.35
C SER A 23 -1.95 22.47 10.74
N LEU A 24 -1.26 21.58 10.03
CA LEU A 24 -1.04 20.18 10.42
C LEU A 24 0.09 20.00 11.46
N LEU A 25 0.72 21.11 11.88
CA LEU A 25 1.85 21.16 12.80
C LEU A 25 1.51 22.04 14.01
N SER A 26 0.53 21.64 14.81
CA SER A 26 0.20 22.26 16.10
C SER A 26 0.26 21.22 17.25
N PHE A 27 -0.12 21.58 18.48
CA PHE A 27 -0.45 20.57 19.52
C PHE A 27 -1.44 19.51 18.99
N GLU A 28 -2.11 19.85 17.89
CA GLU A 28 -2.74 18.96 16.93
C GLU A 28 -1.95 18.89 15.59
N GLY A 29 -1.66 17.67 15.18
CA GLY A 29 -1.11 17.24 13.89
C GLY A 29 -1.54 15.78 13.73
N VAL A 30 -0.65 14.84 13.36
CA VAL A 30 -0.84 13.49 13.94
C VAL A 30 -0.96 13.57 15.48
N GLY A 31 -0.38 14.62 16.09
CA GLY A 31 -0.50 14.97 17.49
C GLY A 31 -1.90 15.27 18.04
N ALA A 32 -2.99 15.18 17.25
CA ALA A 32 -4.37 15.45 17.70
C ALA A 32 -5.25 14.22 17.97
N THR A 33 -4.87 13.06 17.44
CA THR A 33 -5.75 12.44 16.44
C THR A 33 -7.06 11.78 16.90
N ASP A 34 -7.35 11.59 18.18
CA ASP A 34 -8.55 10.86 18.67
C ASP A 34 -8.82 9.54 17.89
N ILE A 35 -7.77 8.97 17.28
CA ILE A 35 -7.84 7.73 16.51
C ILE A 35 -7.89 6.63 17.54
N GLY A 36 -9.11 6.17 17.82
CA GLY A 36 -9.34 5.04 18.72
C GLY A 36 -8.55 3.80 18.27
N LEU A 37 -8.19 2.95 19.23
CA LEU A 37 -7.42 1.72 19.04
C LEU A 37 -7.87 0.90 17.81
N GLY A 38 -9.18 0.80 17.58
CA GLY A 38 -9.73 0.08 16.42
C GLY A 38 -9.31 0.65 15.06
N PHE A 39 -9.31 1.97 14.90
CA PHE A 39 -8.87 2.62 13.66
C PHE A 39 -7.37 2.49 13.48
N ALA A 40 -6.59 2.65 14.57
CA ALA A 40 -5.15 2.49 14.50
C ALA A 40 -4.75 1.08 14.04
N LEU A 41 -5.40 0.04 14.59
CA LEU A 41 -5.20 -1.34 14.16
C LEU A 41 -5.70 -1.58 12.73
N ALA A 42 -6.84 -1.01 12.34
CA ALA A 42 -7.39 -1.16 11.00
C ALA A 42 -6.43 -0.63 9.92
N GLU A 43 -5.76 0.49 10.16
CA GLU A 43 -4.74 1.03 9.24
C GLU A 43 -3.51 0.11 9.13
N ILE A 44 -3.08 -0.53 10.22
CA ILE A 44 -1.98 -1.50 10.17
C ILE A 44 -2.41 -2.75 9.41
N ILE A 45 -3.58 -3.30 9.72
CA ILE A 45 -4.16 -4.45 9.02
C ILE A 45 -4.34 -4.15 7.53
N ALA A 46 -4.81 -2.95 7.17
CA ALA A 46 -4.97 -2.52 5.79
C ALA A 46 -3.63 -2.52 5.05
N ASN A 47 -2.56 -2.04 5.69
CA ASN A 47 -1.21 -2.11 5.10
C ASN A 47 -0.76 -3.56 4.89
N SER A 48 -0.97 -4.45 5.86
CA SER A 48 -0.66 -5.87 5.70
C SER A 48 -1.46 -6.53 4.56
N LEU A 49 -2.76 -6.23 4.45
CA LEU A 49 -3.63 -6.73 3.39
C LEU A 49 -3.24 -6.22 1.99
N ASP A 50 -2.82 -4.97 1.88
CA ASP A 50 -2.40 -4.37 0.60
C ASP A 50 -1.17 -5.08 0.01
N TRP A 51 -0.38 -5.72 0.87
CA TRP A 51 0.93 -6.30 0.53
C TRP A 51 1.03 -7.81 0.69
N THR A 52 -0.09 -8.41 1.06
CA THR A 52 -0.29 -9.85 1.11
C THR A 52 -0.04 -10.48 -0.26
N LEU A 53 0.70 -11.60 -0.29
CA LEU A 53 0.99 -12.34 -1.51
C LEU A 53 -0.30 -12.80 -2.21
N LEU A 54 -0.20 -13.06 -3.52
CA LEU A 54 -1.30 -13.53 -4.33
C LEU A 54 -1.55 -15.01 -4.08
N THR A 55 -2.82 -15.40 -4.09
CA THR A 55 -3.19 -16.81 -4.24
C THR A 55 -2.96 -17.26 -5.70
N LYS A 56 -2.90 -18.58 -5.92
CA LYS A 56 -2.81 -19.15 -7.28
C LYS A 56 -3.93 -18.67 -8.20
N ASP A 57 -5.15 -18.60 -7.70
CA ASP A 57 -6.31 -18.15 -8.49
C ASP A 57 -6.21 -16.67 -8.83
N GLU A 58 -5.76 -15.81 -7.90
CA GLU A 58 -5.55 -14.39 -8.17
C GLU A 58 -4.46 -14.16 -9.21
N ALA A 59 -3.34 -14.89 -9.10
CA ALA A 59 -2.26 -14.81 -10.09
C ALA A 59 -2.70 -15.31 -11.47
N ARG A 60 -3.48 -16.41 -11.53
CA ARG A 60 -4.05 -16.90 -12.78
C ARG A 60 -4.96 -15.85 -13.42
N ASN A 61 -5.90 -15.30 -12.65
CA ASN A 61 -6.84 -14.30 -13.15
C ASN A 61 -6.10 -13.06 -13.66
N LEU A 62 -5.08 -12.59 -12.94
CA LEU A 62 -4.24 -11.47 -13.38
C LEU A 62 -3.54 -11.77 -14.71
N SER A 63 -3.00 -12.98 -14.88
CA SER A 63 -2.35 -13.41 -16.12
C SER A 63 -3.35 -13.55 -17.28
N GLU A 64 -4.54 -14.06 -17.03
CA GLU A 64 -5.61 -14.17 -18.03
C GLU A 64 -6.09 -12.78 -18.47
N ASP A 65 -6.35 -11.89 -17.52
CA ASP A 65 -6.74 -10.50 -17.79
C ASP A 65 -5.67 -9.75 -18.58
N ALA A 66 -4.39 -9.93 -18.24
CA ALA A 66 -3.26 -9.32 -18.95
C ALA A 66 -3.21 -9.76 -20.43
N SER A 67 -3.56 -11.02 -20.73
CA SER A 67 -3.63 -11.51 -22.10
C SER A 67 -4.76 -10.88 -22.95
N MET A 68 -5.78 -10.31 -22.28
CA MET A 68 -6.98 -9.78 -22.91
C MET A 68 -7.06 -8.24 -22.89
N HIS A 69 -6.38 -7.59 -21.95
CA HIS A 69 -6.52 -6.16 -21.67
C HIS A 69 -5.16 -5.47 -21.53
N ALA A 70 -4.92 -4.43 -22.35
CA ALA A 70 -3.67 -3.69 -22.35
C ALA A 70 -3.33 -3.04 -21.00
N GLU A 71 -4.34 -2.55 -20.27
CA GLU A 71 -4.15 -1.96 -18.93
C GLU A 71 -3.73 -3.02 -17.89
N ALA A 72 -4.26 -4.24 -17.99
CA ALA A 72 -3.87 -5.36 -17.15
C ALA A 72 -2.46 -5.85 -17.50
N GLN A 73 -2.10 -5.86 -18.79
CA GLN A 73 -0.73 -6.15 -19.24
C GLN A 73 0.28 -5.13 -18.70
N GLU A 74 -0.03 -3.83 -18.73
CA GLU A 74 0.83 -2.79 -18.15
C GLU A 74 0.99 -3.00 -16.63
N THR A 75 -0.09 -3.39 -15.95
CA THR A 75 -0.04 -3.70 -14.52
C THR A 75 0.86 -4.89 -14.22
N LEU A 76 0.72 -5.99 -14.98
CA LEU A 76 1.55 -7.18 -14.84
C LEU A 76 3.02 -6.87 -15.09
N SER A 77 3.35 -6.16 -16.18
CA SER A 77 4.73 -5.77 -16.48
C SER A 77 5.35 -4.96 -15.34
N ARG A 78 4.60 -4.01 -14.75
CA ARG A 78 5.08 -3.23 -13.60
C ARG A 78 5.32 -4.06 -12.35
N LEU A 79 4.51 -5.10 -12.13
CA LEU A 79 4.73 -6.03 -11.02
C LEU A 79 5.98 -6.88 -11.26
N GLU A 80 6.20 -7.32 -12.49
CA GLU A 80 7.37 -8.13 -12.84
C GLU A 80 8.67 -7.32 -12.83
N ASP A 81 8.63 -6.05 -13.22
CA ASP A 81 9.77 -5.12 -13.10
C ASP A 81 10.16 -4.88 -11.63
N GLU A 82 9.16 -4.79 -10.73
CA GLU A 82 9.37 -4.48 -9.31
C GLU A 82 9.78 -5.71 -8.50
N TYR A 83 9.09 -6.84 -8.68
CA TYR A 83 9.19 -8.01 -7.80
C TYR A 83 9.75 -9.27 -8.52
N GLY A 84 10.13 -9.14 -9.78
CA GLY A 84 10.49 -10.28 -10.63
C GLY A 84 9.28 -11.08 -11.08
N SER A 85 9.49 -12.27 -11.64
CA SER A 85 8.42 -13.09 -12.21
C SER A 85 7.20 -13.21 -11.29
N LEU A 86 6.00 -13.22 -11.84
CA LEU A 86 4.75 -13.36 -11.08
C LEU A 86 4.76 -14.52 -10.08
N ALA A 87 5.49 -15.61 -10.37
CA ALA A 87 5.68 -16.74 -9.46
C ALA A 87 6.25 -16.36 -8.08
N ASN A 88 7.08 -15.31 -7.98
CA ASN A 88 7.63 -14.81 -6.72
C ASN A 88 6.58 -14.13 -5.84
N LEU A 89 5.44 -13.77 -6.41
CA LEU A 89 4.33 -13.11 -5.73
C LEU A 89 3.22 -14.08 -5.32
N ILE A 90 3.38 -15.38 -5.57
CA ILE A 90 2.39 -16.41 -5.25
C ILE A 90 2.75 -17.06 -3.92
N SER A 91 1.76 -17.18 -3.04
CA SER A 91 1.86 -18.00 -1.83
C SER A 91 1.01 -19.25 -1.95
N GLU A 92 1.58 -20.39 -1.56
CA GLU A 92 0.88 -21.66 -1.35
C GLU A 92 0.15 -21.70 0.01
N GLU A 93 0.63 -20.91 0.97
CA GLU A 93 0.08 -20.86 2.31
C GLU A 93 -1.05 -19.83 2.42
N GLN A 94 -2.04 -20.14 3.27
CA GLN A 94 -3.08 -19.20 3.64
C GLN A 94 -2.43 -17.96 4.27
N GLN A 95 -2.78 -16.81 3.73
CA GLN A 95 -2.28 -15.53 4.21
C GLN A 95 -2.95 -15.20 5.55
N THR A 96 -2.12 -15.00 6.58
CA THR A 96 -2.57 -14.66 7.93
C THR A 96 -1.97 -13.34 8.37
N ILE A 97 -2.73 -12.59 9.17
CA ILE A 97 -2.26 -11.43 9.91
C ILE A 97 -2.42 -11.79 11.38
N GLU A 98 -1.30 -11.93 12.07
CA GLU A 98 -1.27 -12.32 13.48
C GLU A 98 -1.11 -11.07 14.33
N ILE A 99 -2.02 -10.87 15.29
CA ILE A 99 -1.99 -9.76 16.23
C ILE A 99 -1.86 -10.34 17.63
N THR A 100 -0.72 -10.05 18.28
CA THR A 100 -0.46 -10.45 19.67
C THR A 100 -0.44 -9.20 20.54
N VAL A 101 -1.27 -9.18 21.58
CA VAL A 101 -1.33 -8.09 22.56
C VAL A 101 -0.78 -8.59 23.89
N ALA A 102 0.30 -7.96 24.34
CA ALA A 102 0.89 -8.13 25.67
C ALA A 102 0.73 -6.83 26.48
N LYS A 103 1.14 -6.87 27.75
CA LYS A 103 0.98 -5.73 28.69
C LYS A 103 1.65 -4.43 28.19
N ASP A 104 2.72 -4.56 27.44
CA ASP A 104 3.64 -3.49 27.04
C ASP A 104 3.95 -3.48 25.53
N LYS A 105 3.33 -4.37 24.76
CA LYS A 105 3.64 -4.55 23.34
C LYS A 105 2.41 -5.03 22.56
N ILE A 106 2.18 -4.40 21.41
CA ILE A 106 1.31 -4.93 20.35
C ILE A 106 2.23 -5.36 19.22
N THR A 107 2.13 -6.62 18.80
CA THR A 107 2.90 -7.17 17.68
C THR A 107 1.92 -7.52 16.57
N VAL A 108 2.16 -6.98 15.37
CA VAL A 108 1.42 -7.33 14.16
C VAL A 108 2.40 -7.97 13.17
N VAL A 109 2.09 -9.18 12.74
CA VAL A 109 2.91 -9.94 11.79
C VAL A 109 2.06 -10.29 10.58
N ASP A 110 2.58 -9.98 9.39
CA ASP A 110 2.04 -10.43 8.12
C ASP A 110 3.09 -11.17 7.30
N ARG A 111 2.62 -11.88 6.26
CA ARG A 111 3.46 -12.65 5.32
C ARG A 111 3.45 -12.02 3.94
N GLY A 112 3.41 -10.69 3.89
CA GLY A 112 3.47 -9.93 2.64
C GLY A 112 4.86 -9.92 2.02
N VAL A 113 4.99 -9.18 0.92
CA VAL A 113 6.26 -9.07 0.16
C VAL A 113 7.41 -8.43 0.94
N GLY A 114 7.13 -7.74 2.05
CA GLY A 114 8.12 -6.97 2.80
C GLY A 114 8.49 -5.65 2.13
N MET A 115 9.56 -5.03 2.62
CA MET A 115 10.13 -3.78 2.13
C MET A 115 11.64 -3.83 2.31
N ASN A 116 12.39 -3.54 1.23
CA ASN A 116 13.82 -3.35 1.37
C ASN A 116 14.14 -2.05 2.14
N SER A 117 15.42 -1.83 2.45
CA SER A 117 15.86 -0.66 3.23
C SER A 117 15.44 0.68 2.63
N GLN A 118 15.42 0.82 1.30
CA GLN A 118 15.06 2.08 0.63
C GLN A 118 13.54 2.30 0.64
N GLU A 119 12.76 1.23 0.40
CA GLU A 119 11.30 1.26 0.53
C GLU A 119 10.88 1.59 1.97
N LEU A 120 11.51 0.98 2.97
CA LEU A 120 11.25 1.26 4.37
C LEU A 120 11.59 2.72 4.71
N GLN A 121 12.75 3.21 4.28
CA GLN A 121 13.17 4.59 4.51
C GLN A 121 12.19 5.59 3.88
N THR A 122 11.78 5.35 2.64
CA THR A 122 10.80 6.19 1.93
C THR A 122 9.43 6.10 2.59
N GLY A 123 9.03 4.87 2.89
CA GLY A 123 7.77 4.53 3.53
C GLY A 123 7.65 5.12 4.92
N TRP A 124 8.74 5.35 5.66
CA TRP A 124 8.70 5.96 7.00
C TRP A 124 8.59 7.49 6.97
N GLN A 125 9.09 8.14 5.92
CA GLN A 125 9.15 9.59 5.84
C GLN A 125 7.76 10.22 5.64
N LEU A 126 7.31 11.03 6.61
CA LEU A 126 6.07 11.81 6.55
C LEU A 126 5.99 12.71 5.30
N ARG A 127 7.11 13.34 4.91
CA ARG A 127 7.19 14.23 3.74
C ARG A 127 7.20 13.48 2.39
N ALA A 128 7.61 12.22 2.40
CA ALA A 128 7.74 11.39 1.19
C ALA A 128 6.57 10.42 1.00
N ALA A 129 5.47 10.62 1.75
CA ALA A 129 4.23 9.86 1.60
C ALA A 129 3.75 9.94 0.15
N SER A 130 4.01 8.87 -0.61
CA SER A 130 3.70 8.77 -2.02
C SER A 130 3.05 7.43 -2.30
N TYR A 131 1.97 7.47 -3.06
CA TYR A 131 1.25 6.26 -3.49
C TYR A 131 1.97 5.51 -4.62
N LYS A 132 3.03 6.09 -5.19
CA LYS A 132 3.74 5.56 -6.37
C LYS A 132 5.05 4.84 -6.07
N VAL A 133 5.39 4.65 -4.79
CA VAL A 133 6.70 4.10 -4.39
C VAL A 133 6.90 2.68 -4.93
N ARG A 134 5.83 1.90 -5.09
CA ARG A 134 5.89 0.56 -5.69
C ARG A 134 4.61 0.16 -6.41
N ALA A 135 4.72 -0.83 -7.30
CA ALA A 135 3.56 -1.41 -7.97
C ALA A 135 2.62 -2.08 -6.94
N PRO A 136 1.32 -1.72 -6.90
CA PRO A 136 0.38 -2.31 -5.94
C PRO A 136 -0.03 -3.72 -6.38
N LEU A 137 -0.02 -4.69 -5.45
CA LEU A 137 -0.52 -6.05 -5.71
C LEU A 137 -2.04 -6.12 -5.79
N ARG A 138 -2.71 -5.22 -5.07
CA ARG A 138 -4.16 -5.18 -4.87
C ARG A 138 -4.61 -3.73 -4.89
N GLN A 139 -5.92 -3.49 -5.00
CA GLN A 139 -6.47 -2.17 -4.77
C GLN A 139 -6.14 -1.73 -3.34
N ARG A 140 -5.35 -0.65 -3.23
CA ARG A 140 -4.88 -0.15 -1.94
C ARG A 140 -6.04 0.34 -1.08
N LYS A 141 -6.05 -0.09 0.17
CA LYS A 141 -6.99 0.37 1.19
C LYS A 141 -6.54 1.71 1.78
N GLY A 142 -5.23 1.92 1.90
CA GLY A 142 -4.66 3.20 2.31
C GLY A 142 -4.52 4.19 1.16
N GLN A 143 -5.15 5.37 1.25
CA GLN A 143 -5.15 6.37 0.18
C GLN A 143 -3.95 7.32 0.19
N PHE A 144 -3.43 7.65 1.39
CA PHE A 144 -2.43 8.71 1.57
C PHE A 144 -1.04 8.20 1.99
N GLY A 145 -0.90 6.90 2.25
CA GLY A 145 0.36 6.32 2.76
C GLY A 145 0.74 6.78 4.17
N MET A 146 -0.22 7.31 4.94
CA MET A 146 0.00 7.87 6.28
C MET A 146 -0.38 6.91 7.41
N GLY A 147 -1.19 5.88 7.12
CA GLY A 147 -1.77 4.96 8.11
C GLY A 147 -0.79 4.42 9.14
N LEU A 148 0.35 3.88 8.68
CA LEU A 148 1.39 3.40 9.58
C LEU A 148 1.87 4.49 10.55
N LYS A 149 2.14 5.71 10.06
CA LYS A 149 2.70 6.80 10.87
C LYS A 149 1.68 7.29 11.88
N THR A 150 0.44 7.45 11.45
CA THR A 150 -0.65 7.90 12.30
C THR A 150 -0.98 6.89 13.38
N SER A 151 -1.16 5.61 13.01
CA SER A 151 -1.44 4.54 13.98
C SER A 151 -0.30 4.33 14.95
N SER A 152 0.93 4.46 14.46
CA SER A 152 2.11 4.26 15.29
C SER A 152 2.17 5.25 16.45
N LEU A 153 1.76 6.50 16.22
CA LEU A 153 1.66 7.53 17.25
C LEU A 153 0.47 7.32 18.21
N SER A 154 -0.57 6.60 17.79
CA SER A 154 -1.73 6.27 18.64
C SER A 154 -1.54 5.01 19.49
N LEU A 155 -0.69 4.08 19.05
CA LEU A 155 -0.54 2.76 19.68
C LEU A 155 0.60 2.68 20.70
N GLY A 156 1.55 3.60 20.66
CA GLY A 156 2.64 3.67 21.63
C GLY A 156 3.75 4.65 21.24
N ASP A 157 4.76 4.76 22.10
CA ASP A 157 5.86 5.73 21.93
C ASP A 157 7.04 5.18 21.13
N VAL A 158 7.12 3.86 20.97
CA VAL A 158 8.23 3.17 20.30
C VAL A 158 7.68 2.17 19.28
N ILE A 159 8.22 2.22 18.07
CA ILE A 159 7.85 1.34 16.97
C ILE A 159 9.09 0.63 16.44
N GLU A 160 8.98 -0.68 16.32
CA GLU A 160 9.99 -1.56 15.73
C GLU A 160 9.41 -2.19 14.48
N ILE A 161 10.10 -2.08 13.35
CA ILE A 161 9.70 -2.67 12.07
C ILE A 161 10.75 -3.69 11.65
N HIS A 162 10.32 -4.94 11.51
CA HIS A 162 11.12 -6.00 10.91
C HIS A 162 10.56 -6.29 9.53
N THR A 163 11.41 -6.23 8.52
CA THR A 163 11.03 -6.47 7.13
C THR A 163 12.23 -6.98 6.34
N ARG A 164 11.99 -7.53 5.15
CA ARG A 164 12.97 -8.24 4.33
C ARG A 164 13.76 -7.32 3.41
#